data_AF-A0A820KNU4-F1
#
_entry.id   AF-A0A820KNU4-F1
#
_cell.length_a   1.000
_cell.length_b   1.000
_cell.length_c   1.000
_cell.angle_alpha   90.00
_cell.angle_beta   90.00
_cell.angle_gamma   90.00
#
_symmetry.space_group_name_H-M   'P 1'
#
loop_
_entity.id
_entity.type
_entity.pdbx_description
1 polymer ?
#
loop_
_entity_poly.entity_id
_entity_poly.type
_entity_poly.pdbx_seq_one_letter_code
_entity_poly.pdbx_strand_id
1 'polypeptide(L)'
;MIVPNFSDDDPADALEPDTDDIAGGIEDAPADALEPNANDVAVGIEVCPADALGPDTDGVAGGIEVCPADALEPDTDDIAGGIDDGPTDALGPDINVVAGGIDDDPADALEPDTDDVAGSIEDGPVGVLEPDTDGVADGIEVGPADALGPDTDGVAGGIEDGPADALEPDTDGVAGRTVDGPADALGPDINEVADGIEVGPADALGPGTDGVAGGIEDGPADALIPDTDDDADVR
;
A
#
# COMPACT_ATOMS: atom_id res chain seq x y z
N MET A 1 10.02 -26.32 28.11
CA MET A 1 8.67 -25.73 28.15
C MET A 1 8.89 -24.28 28.49
N ILE A 2 9.12 -23.46 27.46
CA ILE A 2 9.07 -22.01 27.61
C ILE A 2 7.56 -21.73 27.67
N VAL A 3 7.11 -21.13 28.75
CA VAL A 3 5.74 -20.63 28.84
C VAL A 3 5.75 -19.37 27.97
N PRO A 4 4.93 -19.27 26.91
CA PRO A 4 4.81 -17.99 26.21
C PRO A 4 4.33 -16.96 27.23
N ASN A 5 5.09 -15.89 27.37
CA ASN A 5 4.68 -14.69 28.08
C ASN A 5 3.79 -13.96 27.08
N PHE A 6 2.51 -13.81 27.37
CA PHE A 6 1.61 -12.94 26.62
C PHE A 6 1.47 -11.66 27.45
N SER A 7 1.64 -10.52 26.81
CA SER A 7 1.25 -9.23 27.38
C SER A 7 -0.15 -8.92 26.85
N ASP A 8 -1.08 -8.64 27.76
CA ASP A 8 -2.40 -8.06 27.45
C ASP A 8 -2.36 -6.66 28.10
N ASP A 9 -1.99 -5.62 27.34
CA ASP A 9 -2.08 -4.25 27.82
C ASP A 9 -3.39 -3.62 27.33
N ASP A 10 -4.33 -3.44 28.26
CA ASP A 10 -5.59 -2.70 28.08
C ASP A 10 -5.44 -1.37 28.84
N PRO A 11 -4.82 -0.33 28.24
CA PRO A 11 -4.67 0.96 28.88
C PRO A 11 -6.02 1.68 28.93
N ALA A 12 -6.84 1.33 29.93
CA ALA A 12 -8.15 1.93 30.12
C ALA A 12 -8.09 3.48 30.21
N ASP A 13 -8.82 4.15 29.30
CA ASP A 13 -9.15 5.59 29.28
C ASP A 13 -7.96 6.55 29.54
N ALA A 14 -6.76 6.22 29.04
CA ALA A 14 -5.69 7.19 28.93
C ALA A 14 -5.89 8.02 27.66
N LEU A 15 -5.72 9.34 27.74
CA LEU A 15 -5.81 10.20 26.56
C LEU A 15 -4.64 9.95 25.59
N GLU A 16 -3.50 9.55 26.13
CA GLU A 16 -2.20 9.34 25.48
C GLU A 16 -1.56 8.12 26.19
N PRO A 17 -2.01 6.88 25.92
CA PRO A 17 -1.35 5.69 26.45
C PRO A 17 -0.02 5.44 25.73
N ASP A 18 1.01 5.09 26.50
CA ASP A 18 2.30 4.65 25.97
C ASP A 18 2.53 3.19 26.41
N THR A 19 2.71 2.27 25.46
CA THR A 19 3.02 0.84 25.69
C THR A 19 4.37 0.48 25.07
N ASP A 20 5.16 -0.32 25.80
CA ASP A 20 6.48 -0.80 25.38
C ASP A 20 6.60 -2.28 25.79
N ASP A 21 6.27 -3.22 24.91
CA ASP A 21 6.22 -4.64 25.27
C ASP A 21 7.25 -5.53 24.58
N ILE A 22 7.73 -6.52 25.34
CA ILE A 22 8.59 -7.59 24.82
C ILE A 22 8.06 -8.93 25.30
N ALA A 23 7.34 -9.62 24.42
CA ALA A 23 6.60 -10.83 24.77
C ALA A 23 6.78 -11.95 23.73
N GLY A 24 6.17 -13.09 24.02
CA GLY A 24 6.03 -14.17 23.03
C GLY A 24 4.94 -13.86 22.01
N GLY A 25 3.87 -13.21 22.46
CA GLY A 25 2.83 -12.61 21.65
C GLY A 25 2.27 -11.39 22.38
N ILE A 26 1.83 -10.39 21.63
CA ILE A 26 1.22 -9.16 22.13
C ILE A 26 -0.14 -9.01 21.46
N GLU A 27 -1.15 -8.67 22.26
CA GLU A 27 -2.51 -8.34 21.80
C GLU A 27 -2.81 -6.93 22.30
N ASP A 28 -2.69 -5.95 21.40
CA ASP A 28 -2.92 -4.55 21.68
C ASP A 28 -4.34 -4.17 21.28
N ALA A 29 -5.19 -3.89 22.28
CA ALA A 29 -6.57 -3.47 22.07
C ALA A 29 -6.87 -2.16 22.81
N PRO A 30 -6.19 -1.04 22.45
CA PRO A 30 -6.43 0.23 23.10
C PRO A 30 -7.86 0.71 22.89
N ALA A 31 -8.47 1.26 23.94
CA ALA A 31 -9.71 2.02 23.82
C ALA A 31 -9.48 3.37 23.12
N ASP A 32 -10.54 4.04 22.65
CA ASP A 32 -10.47 5.35 21.98
C ASP A 32 -9.49 6.31 22.68
N ALA A 33 -8.43 6.69 21.96
CA ALA A 33 -7.33 7.51 22.47
C ALA A 33 -7.01 8.66 21.51
N LEU A 34 -6.39 9.72 22.01
CA LEU A 34 -6.10 10.92 21.21
C LEU A 34 -4.73 10.90 20.55
N GLU A 35 -3.77 10.14 21.08
CA GLU A 35 -2.40 9.93 20.56
C GLU A 35 -1.81 8.67 21.26
N PRO A 36 -2.31 7.45 21.03
CA PRO A 36 -1.71 6.25 21.61
C PRO A 36 -0.35 5.95 20.96
N ASN A 37 0.63 5.53 21.74
CA ASN A 37 1.95 5.15 21.25
C ASN A 37 2.30 3.72 21.69
N ALA A 38 2.65 2.84 20.75
CA ALA A 38 3.00 1.45 21.03
C ALA A 38 4.33 1.08 20.40
N ASN A 39 5.15 0.32 21.13
CA ASN A 39 6.52 0.01 20.75
C ASN A 39 6.89 -1.43 21.13
N ASP A 40 6.71 -2.35 20.19
CA ASP A 40 6.52 -3.76 20.51
C ASP A 40 7.49 -4.72 19.81
N VAL A 41 7.95 -5.73 20.57
CA VAL A 41 8.80 -6.81 20.05
C VAL A 41 8.27 -8.17 20.47
N ALA A 42 7.75 -8.93 19.52
CA ALA A 42 7.16 -10.23 19.79
C ALA A 42 7.47 -11.29 18.72
N VAL A 43 6.94 -12.50 18.91
CA VAL A 43 6.87 -13.47 17.80
C VAL A 43 5.67 -13.17 16.92
N GLY A 44 4.58 -12.66 17.50
CA GLY A 44 3.42 -12.14 16.78
C GLY A 44 2.81 -10.98 17.56
N ILE A 45 2.33 -9.97 16.83
CA ILE A 45 1.61 -8.81 17.36
C ILE A 45 0.24 -8.80 16.68
N GLU A 46 -0.82 -8.63 17.45
CA GLU A 46 -2.18 -8.37 16.96
C GLU A 46 -2.57 -6.98 17.48
N VAL A 47 -2.76 -6.03 16.57
CA VAL A 47 -3.14 -4.65 16.89
C VAL A 47 -4.60 -4.48 16.50
N CYS A 48 -5.49 -4.45 17.48
CA CYS A 48 -6.90 -4.17 17.30
C CYS A 48 -7.29 -2.83 17.93
N PRO A 49 -6.88 -1.69 17.35
CA PRO A 49 -7.17 -0.40 17.94
C PRO A 49 -8.66 -0.07 17.82
N ALA A 50 -9.18 0.68 18.79
CA ALA A 50 -10.40 1.46 18.59
C ALA A 50 -10.07 2.80 17.92
N ASP A 51 -11.10 3.55 17.50
CA ASP A 51 -10.91 4.82 16.80
C ASP A 51 -9.92 5.75 17.53
N ALA A 52 -8.85 6.14 16.84
CA ALA A 52 -7.77 6.94 17.42
C ALA A 52 -7.50 8.20 16.59
N LEU A 53 -7.01 9.23 17.27
CA LEU A 53 -6.33 10.35 16.62
C LEU A 53 -4.83 10.14 16.82
N GLY A 54 -4.01 10.37 15.80
CA GLY A 54 -2.55 10.24 15.84
C GLY A 54 -1.99 9.01 16.56
N PRO A 55 -2.47 7.77 16.30
CA PRO A 55 -1.78 6.60 16.81
C PRO A 55 -0.39 6.49 16.18
N ASP A 56 0.60 6.12 16.97
CA ASP A 56 2.00 5.91 16.56
C ASP A 56 2.41 4.49 17.00
N THR A 57 2.66 3.60 16.04
CA THR A 57 2.91 2.19 16.32
C THR A 57 4.16 1.68 15.64
N ASP A 58 5.09 1.19 16.47
CA ASP A 58 6.34 0.57 16.06
C ASP A 58 6.35 -0.92 16.46
N GLY A 59 6.61 -1.82 15.50
CA GLY A 59 6.51 -3.26 15.72
C GLY A 59 7.66 -4.06 15.10
N VAL A 60 8.22 -5.00 15.86
CA VAL A 60 9.16 -6.00 15.34
C VAL A 60 8.68 -7.40 15.67
N ALA A 61 8.18 -8.12 14.68
CA ALA A 61 7.57 -9.43 14.89
C ALA A 61 7.92 -10.49 13.83
N GLY A 62 7.55 -11.74 14.15
CA GLY A 62 7.50 -12.79 13.14
C GLY A 62 6.29 -12.64 12.20
N GLY A 63 5.23 -12.00 12.67
CA GLY A 63 4.09 -11.51 11.89
C GLY A 63 3.28 -10.50 12.69
N ILE A 64 2.63 -9.58 12.00
CA ILE A 64 1.77 -8.53 12.56
C ILE A 64 0.40 -8.67 11.87
N GLU A 65 -0.66 -8.57 12.65
CA GLU A 65 -2.05 -8.53 12.16
C GLU A 65 -2.69 -7.26 12.70
N VAL A 66 -3.09 -6.36 11.81
CA VAL A 66 -3.81 -5.13 12.19
C VAL A 66 -5.29 -5.36 11.93
N CYS A 67 -6.12 -5.12 12.94
CA CYS A 67 -7.56 -5.28 12.82
C CYS A 67 -8.19 -4.00 12.27
N PRO A 68 -9.38 -4.09 11.63
CA PRO A 68 -10.09 -2.92 11.12
C PRO A 68 -10.26 -1.81 12.16
N ALA A 69 -9.88 -0.59 11.81
CA ALA A 69 -10.04 0.60 12.64
C ALA A 69 -10.22 1.88 11.80
N ASP A 70 -10.71 2.95 12.45
CA ASP A 70 -10.71 4.29 11.87
C ASP A 70 -9.64 5.13 12.58
N ALA A 71 -8.74 5.77 11.83
CA ALA A 71 -7.67 6.59 12.42
C ALA A 71 -7.53 7.94 11.70
N LEU A 72 -7.22 9.00 12.46
CA LEU A 72 -6.74 10.24 11.85
C LEU A 72 -5.25 10.35 12.05
N GLU A 73 -4.49 10.51 10.97
CA GLU A 73 -3.05 10.68 10.94
C GLU A 73 -2.28 9.56 11.69
N PRO A 74 -2.56 8.26 11.44
CA PRO A 74 -1.75 7.19 12.01
C PRO A 74 -0.33 7.20 11.44
N ASP A 75 0.64 6.88 12.28
CA ASP A 75 2.06 6.71 11.93
C ASP A 75 2.46 5.27 12.29
N THR A 76 3.01 4.51 11.34
CA THR A 76 3.33 3.09 11.52
C THR A 76 4.67 2.72 10.92
N ASP A 77 5.52 2.09 11.73
CA ASP A 77 6.91 1.78 11.42
C ASP A 77 7.21 0.31 11.79
N ASP A 78 7.01 -0.62 10.84
CA ASP A 78 7.00 -2.06 11.15
C ASP A 78 8.06 -2.90 10.42
N ILE A 79 8.58 -3.90 11.15
CA ILE A 79 9.48 -4.93 10.60
C ILE A 79 8.95 -6.33 10.95
N ALA A 80 8.42 -7.02 9.95
CA ALA A 80 7.75 -8.31 10.15
C ALA A 80 8.24 -9.42 9.22
N GLY A 81 7.94 -10.67 9.60
CA GLY A 81 8.00 -11.79 8.65
C GLY A 81 6.84 -11.78 7.65
N GLY A 82 5.73 -11.15 8.01
CA GLY A 82 4.57 -10.84 7.18
C GLY A 82 3.62 -9.91 7.93
N ILE A 83 2.92 -9.06 7.20
CA ILE A 83 1.88 -8.15 7.69
C ILE A 83 0.57 -8.48 6.97
N ASP A 84 -0.53 -8.38 7.70
CA ASP A 84 -1.90 -8.62 7.25
C ASP A 84 -2.74 -7.50 7.88
N ASP A 85 -2.99 -6.46 7.09
CA ASP A 85 -3.64 -5.24 7.56
C ASP A 85 -5.11 -5.29 7.17
N GLY A 86 -5.96 -5.33 8.17
CA GLY A 86 -7.40 -5.27 8.01
C GLY A 86 -7.86 -3.93 7.42
N PRO A 87 -9.11 -3.89 6.92
CA PRO A 87 -9.66 -2.71 6.27
C PRO A 87 -9.69 -1.51 7.23
N THR A 88 -8.99 -0.43 6.87
CA THR A 88 -8.78 0.74 7.72
C THR A 88 -9.20 2.02 7.01
N ASP A 89 -10.07 2.83 7.62
CA ASP A 89 -10.41 4.15 7.08
C ASP A 89 -9.51 5.21 7.74
N ALA A 90 -8.63 5.84 6.96
CA ALA A 90 -7.64 6.77 7.49
C ALA A 90 -7.63 8.14 6.79
N LEU A 91 -7.30 9.21 7.53
CA LEU A 91 -6.94 10.50 6.91
C LEU A 91 -5.48 10.81 7.22
N GLY A 92 -4.63 10.84 6.20
CA GLY A 92 -3.20 11.12 6.31
C GLY A 92 -2.38 10.03 7.00
N PRO A 93 -2.58 8.71 6.73
CA PRO A 93 -1.68 7.69 7.26
C PRO A 93 -0.27 7.86 6.69
N ASP A 94 0.76 7.66 7.53
CA ASP A 94 2.17 7.56 7.16
C ASP A 94 2.64 6.15 7.56
N ILE A 95 2.90 5.29 6.57
CA ILE A 95 3.14 3.85 6.77
C ILE A 95 4.49 3.49 6.16
N ASN A 96 5.37 2.90 6.96
CA ASN A 96 6.71 2.51 6.58
C ASN A 96 6.97 1.05 6.99
N VAL A 97 6.99 0.13 6.02
CA VAL A 97 7.01 -1.31 6.35
C VAL A 97 8.14 -2.06 5.66
N VAL A 98 8.76 -2.98 6.43
CA VAL A 98 9.67 -3.99 5.89
C VAL A 98 9.20 -5.39 6.25
N ALA A 99 8.67 -6.12 5.27
CA ALA A 99 8.06 -7.43 5.50
C ALA A 99 8.60 -8.55 4.61
N GLY A 100 8.30 -9.80 4.96
CA GLY A 100 8.42 -10.91 4.02
C GLY A 100 7.30 -10.93 2.98
N GLY A 101 6.14 -10.38 3.35
CA GLY A 101 4.96 -10.15 2.51
C GLY A 101 3.99 -9.22 3.24
N ILE A 102 3.24 -8.44 2.48
CA ILE A 102 2.22 -7.48 2.93
C ILE A 102 0.91 -7.87 2.21
N ASP A 103 -0.20 -7.86 2.94
CA ASP A 103 -1.56 -8.14 2.45
C ASP A 103 -2.48 -7.11 3.10
N ASP A 104 -2.88 -6.11 2.34
CA ASP A 104 -3.66 -4.97 2.81
C ASP A 104 -5.11 -5.14 2.35
N ASP A 105 -6.03 -5.30 3.29
CA ASP A 105 -7.46 -5.40 2.99
C ASP A 105 -8.03 -4.04 2.51
N PRO A 106 -9.21 -4.05 1.84
CA PRO A 106 -9.83 -2.86 1.26
C PRO A 106 -10.01 -1.68 2.24
N ALA A 107 -9.45 -0.52 1.89
CA ALA A 107 -9.47 0.69 2.72
C ALA A 107 -9.94 1.93 1.94
N ASP A 108 -10.48 2.94 2.64
CA ASP A 108 -10.61 4.30 2.09
C ASP A 108 -9.62 5.23 2.81
N ALA A 109 -8.73 5.87 2.09
CA ALA A 109 -7.75 6.80 2.66
C ALA A 109 -7.72 8.16 1.93
N LEU A 110 -7.38 9.21 2.67
CA LEU A 110 -7.18 10.55 2.10
C LEU A 110 -5.77 11.01 2.42
N GLU A 111 -5.00 11.35 1.39
CA GLU A 111 -3.59 11.73 1.47
C GLU A 111 -2.71 10.66 2.19
N PRO A 112 -2.83 9.34 1.89
CA PRO A 112 -1.91 8.35 2.45
C PRO A 112 -0.49 8.52 1.87
N ASP A 113 0.51 8.28 2.71
CA ASP A 113 1.94 8.19 2.36
C ASP A 113 2.43 6.80 2.79
N THR A 114 2.94 6.00 1.85
CA THR A 114 3.28 4.59 2.12
C THR A 114 4.60 4.20 1.47
N ASP A 115 5.50 3.63 2.27
CA ASP A 115 6.87 3.27 1.93
C ASP A 115 7.14 1.78 2.27
N ASP A 116 7.02 0.91 1.27
CA ASP A 116 7.01 -0.54 1.48
C ASP A 116 8.18 -1.29 0.86
N VAL A 117 8.76 -2.21 1.64
CA VAL A 117 9.77 -3.15 1.17
C VAL A 117 9.39 -4.58 1.56
N ALA A 118 8.93 -5.36 0.58
CA ALA A 118 8.44 -6.70 0.83
C ALA A 118 8.99 -7.76 -0.14
N GLY A 119 8.75 -9.04 0.18
CA GLY A 119 8.86 -10.10 -0.82
C GLY A 119 7.69 -10.06 -1.81
N SER A 120 6.50 -9.75 -1.31
CA SER A 120 5.28 -9.55 -2.09
C SER A 120 4.40 -8.51 -1.42
N ILE A 121 3.68 -7.73 -2.20
CA ILE A 121 2.66 -6.77 -1.73
C ILE A 121 1.36 -7.14 -2.44
N GLU A 122 0.27 -7.29 -1.68
CA GLU A 122 -1.07 -7.55 -2.19
C GLU A 122 -2.00 -6.48 -1.60
N ASP A 123 -2.40 -5.51 -2.42
CA ASP A 123 -3.28 -4.42 -1.99
C ASP A 123 -4.72 -4.70 -2.42
N GLY A 124 -5.63 -4.63 -1.47
CA GLY A 124 -7.06 -4.75 -1.70
C GLY A 124 -7.62 -3.57 -2.52
N PRO A 125 -8.86 -3.67 -2.99
CA PRO A 125 -9.53 -2.55 -3.64
C PRO A 125 -9.60 -1.32 -2.74
N VAL A 126 -9.21 -0.16 -3.26
CA VAL A 126 -9.03 1.06 -2.46
C VAL A 126 -9.73 2.27 -3.07
N GLY A 127 -10.30 3.13 -2.22
CA GLY A 127 -10.79 4.45 -2.60
C GLY A 127 -9.88 5.51 -2.00
N VAL A 128 -8.99 6.10 -2.81
CA VAL A 128 -7.96 7.02 -2.32
C VAL A 128 -8.04 8.40 -2.97
N LEU A 129 -7.65 9.42 -2.21
CA LEU A 129 -7.50 10.77 -2.72
C LEU A 129 -6.10 11.25 -2.42
N GLU A 130 -5.35 11.57 -3.47
CA GLU A 130 -3.96 12.02 -3.45
C GLU A 130 -3.03 11.06 -2.68
N PRO A 131 -3.02 9.73 -2.96
CA PRO A 131 -2.03 8.84 -2.37
C PRO A 131 -0.62 9.10 -2.91
N ASP A 132 0.37 8.93 -2.06
CA ASP A 132 1.80 8.87 -2.38
C ASP A 132 2.29 7.47 -1.95
N THR A 133 2.87 6.69 -2.87
CA THR A 133 3.19 5.29 -2.60
C THR A 133 4.49 4.88 -3.25
N ASP A 134 5.45 4.47 -2.43
CA ASP A 134 6.77 3.99 -2.82
C ASP A 134 6.91 2.50 -2.45
N GLY A 135 7.22 1.65 -3.44
CA GLY A 135 7.24 0.19 -3.23
C GLY A 135 8.45 -0.52 -3.82
N VAL A 136 9.03 -1.47 -3.07
CA VAL A 136 10.03 -2.42 -3.58
C VAL A 136 9.65 -3.86 -3.22
N ALA A 137 9.31 -4.67 -4.24
CA ALA A 137 8.93 -6.07 -4.03
C ALA A 137 9.41 -7.03 -5.13
N ASP A 138 9.37 -8.35 -4.88
CA ASP A 138 9.50 -9.32 -5.98
C ASP A 138 8.20 -9.36 -6.83
N GLY A 139 7.05 -9.04 -6.23
CA GLY A 139 5.76 -8.91 -6.92
C GLY A 139 4.80 -7.99 -6.18
N ILE A 140 4.02 -7.22 -6.93
CA ILE A 140 2.96 -6.32 -6.44
C ILE A 140 1.67 -6.70 -7.17
N GLU A 141 0.58 -6.92 -6.42
CA GLU A 141 -0.76 -7.09 -6.95
C GLU A 141 -1.66 -6.01 -6.35
N VAL A 142 -2.16 -5.09 -7.18
CA VAL A 142 -3.03 -4.01 -6.72
C VAL A 142 -4.46 -4.32 -7.16
N GLY A 143 -5.38 -4.28 -6.21
CA GLY A 143 -6.80 -4.45 -6.45
C GLY A 143 -7.44 -3.33 -7.27
N PRO A 144 -8.75 -3.40 -7.54
CA PRO A 144 -9.46 -2.32 -8.21
C PRO A 144 -9.41 -1.00 -7.41
N ALA A 145 -9.04 0.11 -8.04
CA ALA A 145 -8.85 1.39 -7.33
C ALA A 145 -9.59 2.56 -7.99
N ASP A 146 -10.15 3.46 -7.17
CA ASP A 146 -10.63 4.78 -7.60
C ASP A 146 -9.75 5.84 -6.94
N ALA A 147 -8.97 6.59 -7.74
CA ALA A 147 -7.98 7.55 -7.24
C ALA A 147 -8.08 8.95 -7.87
N LEU A 148 -7.77 9.98 -7.09
CA LEU A 148 -7.59 11.35 -7.60
C LEU A 148 -6.17 11.82 -7.27
N GLY A 149 -5.34 12.05 -8.29
CA GLY A 149 -3.96 12.49 -8.17
C GLY A 149 -3.03 11.51 -7.45
N PRO A 150 -3.07 10.19 -7.74
CA PRO A 150 -2.08 9.29 -7.17
C PRO A 150 -0.68 9.61 -7.71
N ASP A 151 0.30 9.55 -6.83
CA ASP A 151 1.74 9.50 -7.13
C ASP A 151 2.25 8.13 -6.70
N THR A 152 2.99 7.43 -7.56
CA THR A 152 3.40 6.06 -7.27
C THR A 152 4.75 5.74 -7.90
N ASP A 153 5.75 5.44 -7.06
CA ASP A 153 7.06 4.98 -7.51
C ASP A 153 7.33 3.54 -7.10
N GLY A 154 7.83 2.72 -8.03
CA GLY A 154 7.92 1.28 -7.80
C GLY A 154 9.11 0.58 -8.43
N VAL A 155 9.68 -0.40 -7.71
CA VAL A 155 10.59 -1.40 -8.30
C VAL A 155 10.10 -2.80 -7.98
N ALA A 156 9.65 -3.53 -9.00
CA ALA A 156 9.08 -4.86 -8.83
C ALA A 156 9.65 -5.91 -9.79
N GLY A 157 9.65 -7.17 -9.37
CA GLY A 157 9.85 -8.29 -10.30
C GLY A 157 8.65 -8.46 -11.24
N GLY A 158 7.45 -8.14 -10.78
CA GLY A 158 6.26 -7.96 -11.61
C GLY A 158 5.15 -7.20 -10.89
N ILE A 159 4.30 -6.54 -11.66
CA ILE A 159 3.16 -5.75 -11.20
C ILE A 159 1.90 -6.28 -11.91
N GLU A 160 0.84 -6.51 -11.15
CA GLU A 160 -0.49 -6.85 -11.67
C GLU A 160 -1.52 -5.90 -11.08
N ASP A 161 -1.99 -4.94 -11.89
CA ASP A 161 -2.95 -3.93 -11.48
C ASP A 161 -4.38 -4.31 -11.90
N GLY A 162 -5.30 -4.12 -10.96
CA GLY A 162 -6.72 -4.27 -11.17
C GLY A 162 -7.31 -3.19 -12.09
N PRO A 163 -8.64 -3.21 -12.28
CA PRO A 163 -9.32 -2.11 -12.96
C PRO A 163 -9.22 -0.81 -12.16
N ALA A 164 -8.91 0.31 -12.80
CA ALA A 164 -8.70 1.58 -12.11
C ALA A 164 -9.37 2.78 -12.79
N ASP A 165 -9.96 3.68 -12.00
CA ASP A 165 -10.42 5.00 -12.46
C ASP A 165 -9.55 6.08 -11.79
N ALA A 166 -8.76 6.82 -12.58
CA ALA A 166 -7.81 7.81 -12.07
C ALA A 166 -7.93 9.19 -12.73
N LEU A 167 -7.76 10.26 -11.95
CA LEU A 167 -7.61 11.62 -12.46
C LEU A 167 -6.21 12.15 -12.13
N GLU A 168 -5.47 12.59 -13.15
CA GLU A 168 -4.10 13.13 -13.05
C GLU A 168 -3.12 12.20 -12.29
N PRO A 169 -3.06 10.88 -12.59
CA PRO A 169 -2.06 10.01 -11.98
C PRO A 169 -0.64 10.35 -12.47
N ASP A 170 0.32 10.28 -11.57
CA ASP A 170 1.77 10.29 -11.81
C ASP A 170 2.33 8.93 -11.38
N THR A 171 3.13 8.28 -12.22
CA THR A 171 3.63 6.93 -11.92
C THR A 171 4.99 6.69 -12.56
N ASP A 172 6.02 6.41 -11.74
CA ASP A 172 7.36 6.04 -12.21
C ASP A 172 7.76 4.62 -11.73
N GLY A 173 7.90 3.69 -12.67
CA GLY A 173 8.08 2.27 -12.34
C GLY A 173 9.23 1.57 -13.05
N VAL A 174 9.86 0.61 -12.38
CA VAL A 174 10.72 -0.41 -13.02
C VAL A 174 10.22 -1.80 -12.67
N ALA A 175 9.68 -2.51 -13.66
CA ALA A 175 9.15 -3.85 -13.50
C ALA A 175 9.86 -4.89 -14.36
N GLY A 176 9.87 -6.15 -13.94
CA GLY A 176 10.17 -7.25 -14.87
C GLY A 176 9.01 -7.49 -15.83
N ARG A 177 7.77 -7.41 -15.35
CA ARG A 177 6.55 -7.53 -16.15
C ARG A 177 5.44 -6.70 -15.51
N THR A 178 4.62 -6.09 -16.36
CA THR A 178 3.46 -5.30 -15.92
C THR A 178 2.21 -5.82 -16.61
N VAL A 179 1.12 -5.94 -15.85
CA VAL A 179 -0.19 -6.35 -16.36
C VAL A 179 -1.23 -5.41 -15.80
N ASP A 180 -1.80 -4.58 -16.66
CA ASP A 180 -2.79 -3.58 -16.25
C ASP A 180 -4.19 -4.06 -16.59
N GLY A 181 -5.10 -3.90 -15.63
CA GLY A 181 -6.51 -4.06 -15.82
C GLY A 181 -7.10 -3.00 -16.77
N PRO A 182 -8.43 -3.03 -16.98
CA PRO A 182 -9.11 -1.96 -17.68
C PRO A 182 -9.03 -0.64 -16.89
N ALA A 183 -8.68 0.47 -17.53
CA ALA A 183 -8.49 1.74 -16.84
C ALA A 183 -9.12 2.95 -17.54
N ASP A 184 -9.73 3.86 -16.77
CA ASP A 184 -10.19 5.16 -17.22
C ASP A 184 -9.32 6.26 -16.58
N ALA A 185 -8.50 6.96 -17.39
CA ALA A 185 -7.54 7.95 -16.89
C ALA A 185 -7.72 9.35 -17.51
N LEU A 186 -7.71 10.40 -16.68
CA LEU A 186 -7.81 11.78 -17.12
C LEU A 186 -6.56 12.57 -16.74
N GLY A 187 -5.64 12.79 -17.69
CA GLY A 187 -4.41 13.54 -17.41
C GLY A 187 -3.19 12.74 -16.94
N PRO A 188 -2.98 11.46 -17.32
CA PRO A 188 -1.85 10.69 -16.79
C PRO A 188 -0.48 11.23 -17.21
N ASP A 189 0.52 11.04 -16.35
CA ASP A 189 1.96 11.13 -16.62
C ASP A 189 2.55 9.80 -16.12
N ILE A 190 3.08 8.96 -17.02
CA ILE A 190 3.50 7.59 -16.65
C ILE A 190 4.85 7.29 -17.31
N ASN A 191 5.89 7.11 -16.51
CA ASN A 191 7.22 6.69 -16.95
C ASN A 191 7.53 5.26 -16.47
N GLU A 192 7.35 4.27 -17.34
CA GLU A 192 7.59 2.86 -16.96
C GLU A 192 8.72 2.18 -17.75
N VAL A 193 9.54 1.39 -17.06
CA VAL A 193 10.54 0.51 -17.69
C VAL A 193 10.23 -0.94 -17.37
N ALA A 194 9.82 -1.72 -18.36
CA ALA A 194 9.48 -3.13 -18.19
C ALA A 194 10.08 -4.06 -19.26
N ASP A 195 10.37 -5.32 -18.92
CA ASP A 195 10.71 -6.30 -19.98
C ASP A 195 9.47 -6.66 -20.81
N GLY A 196 8.26 -6.55 -20.26
CA GLY A 196 7.01 -6.69 -21.01
C GLY A 196 5.78 -6.13 -20.31
N ILE A 197 4.87 -5.57 -21.09
CA ILE A 197 3.64 -4.90 -20.63
C ILE A 197 2.43 -5.55 -21.32
N GLU A 198 1.37 -5.84 -20.56
CA GLU A 198 0.06 -6.28 -21.05
C GLU A 198 -1.00 -5.32 -20.52
N VAL A 199 -1.63 -4.52 -21.40
CA VAL A 199 -2.59 -3.49 -20.98
C VAL A 199 -4.02 -3.92 -21.34
N GLY A 200 -4.93 -3.80 -20.38
CA GLY A 200 -6.36 -3.96 -20.58
C GLY A 200 -6.99 -2.92 -21.53
N PRO A 201 -8.31 -2.95 -21.73
CA PRO A 201 -9.03 -1.88 -22.42
C PRO A 201 -8.92 -0.56 -21.64
N ALA A 202 -8.61 0.55 -22.29
CA ALA A 202 -8.44 1.83 -21.60
C ALA A 202 -9.10 3.02 -22.31
N ASP A 203 -9.71 3.93 -21.55
CA ASP A 203 -10.20 5.22 -22.03
C ASP A 203 -9.36 6.35 -21.37
N ALA A 204 -8.50 7.01 -22.16
CA ALA A 204 -7.61 8.07 -21.67
C ALA A 204 -7.89 9.45 -22.29
N LEU A 205 -7.92 10.50 -21.47
CA LEU A 205 -7.99 11.91 -21.90
C LEU A 205 -6.95 12.79 -21.19
N GLY A 206 -5.74 12.92 -21.73
CA GLY A 206 -4.67 13.68 -21.06
C GLY A 206 -3.29 13.45 -21.68
N PRO A 207 -2.15 13.90 -21.10
CA PRO A 207 -0.82 13.42 -21.50
C PRO A 207 -0.76 11.89 -21.24
N GLY A 208 0.19 11.08 -21.67
CA GLY A 208 1.61 11.27 -21.99
C GLY A 208 2.33 10.09 -21.34
N THR A 209 2.30 8.94 -22.00
CA THR A 209 2.98 7.70 -21.56
C THR A 209 4.35 7.65 -22.22
N ASP A 210 5.41 7.54 -21.43
CA ASP A 210 6.78 7.33 -21.90
C ASP A 210 7.38 6.06 -21.28
N GLY A 211 7.06 4.94 -21.93
CA GLY A 211 7.53 3.62 -21.53
C GLY A 211 8.72 3.10 -22.34
N VAL A 212 9.58 2.30 -21.71
CA VAL A 212 10.54 1.43 -22.40
C VAL A 212 10.19 -0.02 -22.12
N ALA A 213 9.59 -0.68 -23.11
CA ALA A 213 9.18 -2.07 -23.01
C ALA A 213 9.95 -3.01 -23.96
N GLY A 214 10.31 -4.20 -23.47
CA GLY A 214 10.81 -5.30 -24.31
C GLY A 214 9.73 -5.93 -25.22
N GLY A 215 8.45 -5.77 -24.86
CA GLY A 215 7.27 -6.16 -25.64
C GLY A 215 5.98 -5.60 -25.05
N ILE A 216 5.00 -5.29 -25.90
CA ILE A 216 3.72 -4.67 -25.51
C ILE A 216 2.57 -5.47 -26.13
N GLU A 217 1.55 -5.81 -25.34
CA GLU A 217 0.27 -6.37 -25.78
C GLU A 217 -0.91 -5.50 -25.30
N ASP A 218 -1.51 -4.72 -26.21
CA ASP A 218 -2.60 -3.78 -25.85
C ASP A 218 -4.01 -4.33 -26.12
N GLY A 219 -4.90 -4.06 -25.17
CA GLY A 219 -6.33 -4.06 -25.34
C GLY A 219 -6.84 -2.94 -26.26
N PRO A 220 -8.14 -2.91 -26.57
CA PRO A 220 -8.74 -1.82 -27.32
C PRO A 220 -8.75 -0.52 -26.49
N ALA A 221 -8.23 0.58 -27.04
CA ALA A 221 -8.21 1.90 -26.39
C ALA A 221 -8.90 2.99 -27.23
N ASP A 222 -9.63 3.90 -26.56
CA ASP A 222 -10.23 5.10 -27.17
C ASP A 222 -9.56 6.38 -26.62
N ALA A 223 -8.47 6.83 -27.26
CA ALA A 223 -7.80 8.10 -26.93
C ALA A 223 -8.28 9.26 -27.84
N LEU A 224 -8.66 10.40 -27.26
CA LEU A 224 -9.06 11.60 -28.05
C LEU A 224 -7.88 12.51 -28.42
N ILE A 225 -6.70 12.31 -27.82
CA ILE A 225 -5.44 12.98 -28.17
C ILE A 225 -4.40 11.88 -28.38
N PRO A 226 -3.77 11.75 -29.56
CA PRO A 226 -2.78 10.72 -29.80
C PRO A 226 -1.48 11.04 -29.07
N ASP A 227 -0.94 10.04 -28.39
CA ASP A 227 0.34 10.11 -27.69
C ASP A 227 1.54 9.96 -28.64
N THR A 228 2.70 10.43 -28.20
CA THR A 228 3.96 10.42 -28.96
C THR A 228 5.10 9.82 -28.15
N ASP A 229 5.68 8.74 -28.70
CA ASP A 229 7.00 8.14 -28.43
C ASP A 229 7.05 6.87 -27.52
N ASP A 230 6.36 5.80 -27.93
CA ASP A 230 6.76 4.42 -27.58
C ASP A 230 8.00 3.98 -28.38
N ASP A 231 9.17 3.98 -27.75
CA ASP A 231 10.41 3.45 -28.35
C ASP A 231 10.61 1.96 -27.98
N ALA A 232 9.89 1.07 -28.66
CA ALA A 232 10.21 -0.36 -28.62
C ALA A 232 11.59 -0.62 -29.29
N ASP A 233 12.65 -0.92 -28.50
CA ASP A 233 13.96 -1.30 -29.04
C ASP A 233 13.87 -2.72 -29.64
N VAL A 234 13.45 -2.80 -30.91
CA VAL A 234 13.44 -4.04 -31.70
C VAL A 234 14.88 -4.54 -31.86
N ARG A 235 15.29 -5.52 -31.04
CA ARG A 235 16.56 -6.25 -31.19
C ARG A 235 16.38 -7.72 -31.54
#